data_AF-A0AAU0QC48-F1
#
_entry.id   AF-A0AAU0QC48-F1
#
_cell.length_a   1.000
_cell.length_b   1.000
_cell.length_c   1.000
_cell.angle_alpha   90.00
_cell.angle_beta   90.00
_cell.angle_gamma   90.00
#
_symmetry.space_group_name_H-M   'P 1'
#
loop_
_entity.id
_entity.type
_entity.pdbx_description
1 polymer ?
#
loop_
_entity_poly.entity_id
_entity_poly.type
_entity_poly.pdbx_seq_one_letter_code
_entity_poly.pdbx_strand_id
1 'polypeptide(L)' 'MRKSKKTRDQLLRELRNAYEGGASIRNLAATTGRSYGSIHSMLRESGTTMRGRGGPNRRSRPR' A
#
# COMPACT_ATOMS: atom_id res chain seq x y z
N MET A 1 17.08 17.13 -5.50
CA MET A 1 16.72 16.37 -4.27
C MET A 1 16.99 14.88 -4.50
N ARG A 2 18.07 14.31 -3.92
CA ARG A 2 18.35 12.87 -4.01
C ARG A 2 17.40 12.13 -3.07
N LYS A 3 16.37 11.48 -3.59
CA LYS A 3 15.56 10.54 -2.80
C LYS A 3 16.52 9.48 -2.25
N SER A 4 16.62 9.42 -0.92
CA SER A 4 17.40 8.43 -0.19
C SER A 4 17.20 7.05 -0.80
N LYS A 5 18.30 6.39 -1.17
CA LYS A 5 18.30 5.05 -1.77
C LYS A 5 17.91 4.01 -0.70
N LYS A 6 16.68 4.06 -0.16
CA LYS A 6 16.05 2.82 0.30
C LYS A 6 16.01 1.92 -0.92
N THR A 7 16.61 0.74 -0.82
CA THR A 7 16.55 -0.22 -1.91
C THR A 7 15.08 -0.49 -2.23
N ARG A 8 14.78 -0.65 -3.52
CA ARG A 8 13.43 -0.91 -4.01
C ARG A 8 12.78 -2.03 -3.18
N ASP A 9 13.54 -3.08 -2.89
CA ASP A 9 13.13 -4.23 -2.07
C ASP A 9 12.72 -3.87 -0.65
N GLN A 10 13.45 -2.96 0.01
CA GLN A 10 13.13 -2.55 1.37
C GLN A 10 11.82 -1.77 1.42
N LEU A 11 11.57 -0.92 0.41
CA LEU A 11 10.30 -0.23 0.24
C LEU A 11 9.15 -1.20 -0.05
N LEU A 12 9.38 -2.19 -0.93
CA LEU A 12 8.39 -3.23 -1.25
C LEU A 12 7.99 -4.01 0.01
N ARG A 13 8.97 -4.39 0.84
CA ARG A 13 8.74 -5.13 2.08
C ARG A 13 7.96 -4.30 3.11
N GLU A 14 8.29 -3.01 3.24
CA GLU A 14 7.60 -2.09 4.14
C GLU A 14 6.14 -1.87 3.72
N LEU A 15 5.90 -1.65 2.42
CA LEU A 15 4.55 -1.51 1.86
C LEU A 15 3.72 -2.77 2.06
N ARG A 16 4.31 -3.93 1.81
CA ARG A 16 3.69 -5.23 2.03
C ARG A 16 3.31 -5.42 3.49
N ASN A 17 4.24 -5.24 4.43
CA ASN A 17 3.97 -5.39 5.86
C ASN A 17 2.84 -4.46 6.33
N ALA A 18 2.84 -3.20 5.89
CA ALA A 18 1.79 -2.26 6.25
C ALA A 18 0.42 -2.65 5.63
N TYR A 19 0.40 -3.14 4.39
CA TYR A 19 -0.80 -3.64 3.72
C TYR A 19 -1.37 -4.91 4.39
N GLU A 20 -0.48 -5.84 4.74
CA GLU A 20 -0.84 -7.07 5.46
C GLU A 20 -1.37 -6.73 6.86
N GLY A 21 -0.80 -5.73 7.54
CA GLY A 21 -1.28 -5.15 8.80
C GLY A 21 -2.60 -4.39 8.72
N GLY A 22 -3.24 -4.30 7.54
CA GLY A 22 -4.57 -3.72 7.36
C GLY A 22 -4.60 -2.31 6.78
N ALA A 23 -3.44 -1.72 6.44
CA ALA A 23 -3.42 -0.44 5.74
C ALA A 23 -4.02 -0.59 4.34
N SER A 24 -4.85 0.37 3.93
CA SER A 24 -5.38 0.43 2.57
C SER A 24 -4.34 1.01 1.60
N ILE A 25 -4.41 0.63 0.32
CA ILE A 25 -3.54 1.18 -0.75
C ILE A 25 -3.59 2.72 -0.78
N ARG A 26 -4.76 3.32 -0.56
CA ARG A 26 -4.91 4.78 -0.42
C ARG A 26 -4.12 5.36 0.76
N ASN A 27 -4.11 4.68 1.89
CA ASN A 27 -3.38 5.13 3.06
C ASN A 27 -1.88 5.06 2.80
N LEU A 28 -1.41 3.96 2.21
CA LEU A 28 -0.01 3.78 1.80
C LEU A 28 0.43 4.83 0.77
N ALA A 29 -0.44 5.16 -0.18
CA ALA A 29 -0.20 6.22 -1.16
C ALA A 29 -0.05 7.59 -0.49
N ALA A 30 -0.93 7.92 0.47
CA ALA A 30 -0.87 9.16 1.22
C ALA A 30 0.39 9.24 2.11
N THR A 31 0.73 8.17 2.83
CA THR A 31 1.90 8.15 3.72
C THR A 31 3.23 8.18 2.97
N THR A 32 3.30 7.53 1.80
CA THR A 32 4.53 7.50 1.00
C THR A 32 4.62 8.63 -0.04
N GLY A 33 3.56 9.44 -0.19
CA GLY A 33 3.48 10.48 -1.21
C GLY A 33 3.56 9.93 -2.64
N ARG A 34 3.01 8.74 -2.87
CA ARG A 34 3.03 8.05 -4.18
C ARG A 34 1.64 7.86 -4.71
N SER A 35 1.52 7.75 -6.03
CA SER A 35 0.22 7.48 -6.65
C SER A 35 -0.30 6.09 -6.27
N TYR A 36 -1.62 5.95 -6.24
CA TYR A 36 -2.30 4.67 -6.02
C TYR A 36 -1.78 3.58 -6.97
N GLY A 37 -1.63 3.91 -8.26
CA GLY A 37 -1.11 2.98 -9.26
C GLY A 37 0.32 2.54 -8.96
N SER A 38 1.18 3.45 -8.50
CA SER A 38 2.56 3.12 -8.10
C SER A 38 2.60 2.16 -6.91
N ILE A 39 1.75 2.38 -5.89
CA ILE A 39 1.62 1.48 -4.74
C ILE A 39 1.03 0.15 -5.15
N HIS A 40 0.02 0.15 -6.02
CA HIS A 40 -0.60 -1.07 -6.53
C HIS A 40 0.40 -1.95 -7.29
N SER A 41 1.19 -1.37 -8.19
CA SER A 41 2.26 -2.10 -8.89
C SER A 41 3.32 -2.62 -7.92
N MET A 42 3.75 -1.81 -6.95
CA MET A 42 4.70 -2.24 -5.92
C MET A 42 4.17 -3.40 -5.06
N LEU A 43 2.92 -3.34 -4.61
CA LEU A 43 2.31 -4.44 -3.85
C LEU A 43 2.26 -5.73 -4.67
N ARG A 44 1.98 -5.62 -5.98
CA ARG A 44 1.99 -6.77 -6.89
C ARG A 44 3.39 -7.31 -7.15
N GLU A 45 4.38 -6.42 -7.34
CA GLU A 45 5.81 -6.78 -7.43
C GLU A 45 6.30 -7.48 -6.15
N SER A 46 5.82 -7.06 -4.97
CA SER A 46 6.16 -7.69 -3.69
C SER A 46 5.52 -9.06 -3.45
N GLY A 47 4.66 -9.52 -4.37
CA GLY A 47 3.93 -10.78 -4.27
C GLY A 47 2.86 -10.78 -3.16
N THR A 48 2.35 -9.62 -2.74
CA THR A 48 1.30 -9.58 -1.71
C THR A 48 -0.03 -10.07 -2.29
N THR A 49 -0.81 -10.77 -1.48
CA THR A 49 -2.18 -11.14 -1.85
C THR A 49 -3.07 -9.91 -1.78
N MET A 50 -3.53 -9.44 -2.94
CA MET A 50 -4.43 -8.29 -3.00
C MET A 50 -5.75 -8.62 -2.31
N ARG A 51 -6.05 -7.89 -1.23
CA ARG A 51 -7.34 -7.93 -0.55
C ARG A 51 -8.40 -7.44 -1.54
N GLY A 52 -9.53 -8.14 -1.59
CA GLY A 52 -10.67 -7.78 -2.44
C GLY A 52 -11.08 -6.32 -2.27
N ARG A 53 -11.63 -5.72 -3.33
CA ARG A 53 -12.08 -4.32 -3.29
C ARG A 53 -13.14 -4.18 -2.20
N GLY A 54 -12.83 -3.39 -1.17
CA GLY A 54 -13.69 -3.23 0.02
C GLY A 54 -13.12 -3.90 1.26
N GLY A 55 -11.87 -3.57 1.62
CA GLY A 55 -11.24 -4.04 2.85
C GLY A 55 -12.12 -3.77 4.09
N PRO A 56 -11.78 -4.37 5.26
CA PRO A 56 -12.63 -4.40 6.46
C PRO A 56 -13.13 -3.05 6.97
N ASN A 57 -12.52 -1.95 6.53
CA ASN A 57 -12.98 -0.58 6.75
C ASN A 57 -14.21 -0.17 5.91
N ARG A 58 -15.15 -1.08 5.65
CA ARG A 58 -16.54 -0.67 5.40
C ARG A 58 -17.06 -0.10 6.72
N ARG A 59 -16.87 1.20 6.94
CA ARG A 59 -17.85 1.95 7.72
C ARG A 59 -19.14 1.79 6.91
N SER A 60 -19.97 0.84 7.32
CA SER A 60 -21.38 0.82 6.96
C SER A 60 -21.89 2.20 7.33
N ARG A 61 -21.92 3.10 6.35
CA ARG A 61 -22.63 4.37 6.50
C ARG A 61 -24.07 3.93 6.76
N PRO A 62 -24.61 4.12 7.98
CA PRO A 62 -26.03 3.88 8.18
C PRO A 62 -26.72 4.84 7.22
N ARG A 63 -27.58 4.31 6.37
CA ARG A 63 -28.55 5.13 5.66
C ARG A 63 -29.57 5.64 6.66
#